data_AF-A0A7K2KII0-F1
#
_entry.id   AF-A0A7K2KII0-F1
#
_cell.length_a   1.000
_cell.length_b   1.000
_cell.length_c   1.000
_cell.angle_alpha   90.00
_cell.angle_beta   90.00
_cell.angle_gamma   90.00
#
_symmetry.space_group_name_H-M   'P 1'
#
loop_
_entity.id
_entity.type
_entity.pdbx_description
1 polymer ?
#
loop_
_entity_poly.entity_id
_entity_poly.type
_entity_poly.pdbx_seq_one_letter_code
_entity_poly.pdbx_strand_id
1 'polypeptide(L)'
;VARARREARLPGIDRLVGPLADTLPVPVRVGPEDSVHALAVRLRDAWPEHERHGLLTSLDLARLLPTDGAGPRTAAPASFSFARFPVTLAPGCPVEVRPTSAGTASAATRLGLLCWESHGQLAFSWNFPARLFTRATVERLATEHLAELAGATGLGGATGLAEPKAAPATSARLTAPETTTDPHTAPPIDLPSSRPHPSGDIVARLLARFRATPDAVAVDTDGVTLRYAELDRASAALAARLGAGGVVPGDLVGLLTEPGADAVTGVVGILRAGAGWVPLDAAHPPARLADQLNRSRAGVLVCHTATRDAATALATEARITLVAADDTAPVPMPSSASREDESVTHDPDSLAYVIFTSGSTGRPKAVPITRRSMTNYLDWALDTFGYRAGDRLAQTASLCFDASVRQLLAPLLVGAAVVTLPRQLLRDPEALLDRVEQARISVWSSVPSLWSRLLEAAETRVREGGPAPDLSALRWVHVGGEALPPSHVRRWYDLFGPGHRIANLYGPTEATINATFHIIDTRPADDVRTLPIGTALTGTDIDVVTSDGLRRCKPGEPGELLIAGVGLTPGYLHAPEL
;
A
#
# COMPACT_ATOMS: atom_id res chain seq x y z
N VAL A 1 22.04 -28.05 -8.61
CA VAL A 1 22.07 -29.15 -9.61
C VAL A 1 22.27 -30.47 -8.88
N ALA A 2 21.55 -31.53 -9.27
CA ALA A 2 21.72 -32.87 -8.69
C ALA A 2 22.97 -33.57 -9.24
N ARG A 3 23.72 -34.27 -8.38
CA ARG A 3 24.92 -35.05 -8.72
C ARG A 3 24.76 -36.50 -8.32
N ALA A 4 25.41 -37.42 -9.04
CA ALA A 4 25.40 -38.84 -8.70
C ALA A 4 26.43 -39.24 -7.62
N ARG A 5 27.44 -38.38 -7.34
CA ARG A 5 28.61 -38.61 -6.47
C ARG A 5 29.34 -39.94 -6.70
N ARG A 6 29.39 -40.42 -7.95
CA ARG A 6 30.10 -41.65 -8.34
C ARG A 6 31.51 -41.37 -8.88
N GLU A 7 32.01 -40.14 -8.69
CA GLU A 7 33.23 -39.68 -9.33
C GLU A 7 34.48 -40.10 -8.53
N ALA A 8 35.16 -41.12 -9.05
CA ALA A 8 36.60 -41.43 -9.00
C ALA A 8 37.38 -41.46 -7.66
N ARG A 9 36.76 -41.38 -6.47
CA ARG A 9 37.52 -41.40 -5.21
C ARG A 9 37.61 -42.75 -4.49
N LEU A 10 36.83 -43.75 -4.89
CA LEU A 10 36.84 -45.08 -4.28
C LEU A 10 36.66 -46.19 -5.34
N PRO A 11 37.59 -47.16 -5.44
CA PRO A 11 37.40 -48.33 -6.29
C PRO A 11 36.10 -49.06 -5.93
N GLY A 12 35.22 -49.28 -6.92
CA GLY A 12 33.96 -50.01 -6.74
C GLY A 12 32.75 -49.16 -6.33
N ILE A 13 32.87 -47.83 -6.23
CA ILE A 13 31.74 -46.93 -5.92
C ILE A 13 30.58 -47.08 -6.91
N ASP A 14 30.87 -47.42 -8.17
CA ASP A 14 29.89 -47.64 -9.24
C ASP A 14 28.98 -48.84 -8.99
N ARG A 15 29.40 -49.76 -8.11
CA ARG A 15 28.66 -50.97 -7.74
C ARG A 15 27.87 -50.80 -6.44
N LEU A 16 27.99 -49.64 -5.78
CA LEU A 16 27.31 -49.38 -4.52
C LEU A 16 25.83 -49.04 -4.74
N VAL A 17 24.98 -49.67 -3.94
CA VAL A 17 23.53 -49.42 -3.88
C VAL A 17 23.24 -48.62 -2.62
N GLY A 18 22.77 -47.38 -2.79
CA GLY A 18 22.48 -46.48 -1.68
C GLY A 18 22.29 -45.02 -2.12
N PRO A 19 21.88 -44.13 -1.21
CA PRO A 19 21.68 -42.70 -1.50
C PRO A 19 23.03 -42.01 -1.64
N LEU A 20 23.53 -41.93 -2.88
CA LEU A 20 24.76 -41.22 -3.21
C LEU A 20 24.48 -39.83 -3.81
N ALA A 21 23.26 -39.59 -4.28
CA ALA A 21 22.94 -38.35 -4.94
C ALA A 21 22.88 -37.17 -3.95
N ASP A 22 23.35 -36.00 -4.39
CA ASP A 22 23.29 -34.77 -3.61
C ASP A 22 23.01 -33.54 -4.48
N THR A 23 22.49 -32.47 -3.88
CA THR A 23 22.13 -31.23 -4.59
C THR A 23 22.95 -30.05 -4.09
N LEU A 24 23.82 -29.52 -4.94
CA LEU A 24 24.62 -28.33 -4.62
C LEU A 24 24.07 -27.09 -5.33
N PRO A 25 24.06 -25.91 -4.67
CA PRO A 25 23.72 -24.65 -5.32
C PRO A 25 24.80 -24.31 -6.35
N VAL A 26 24.39 -23.73 -7.48
CA VAL A 26 25.28 -23.19 -8.49
C VAL A 26 24.91 -21.72 -8.66
N PRO A 27 25.64 -20.77 -8.05
CA PRO A 27 25.36 -19.37 -8.21
C PRO A 27 25.78 -18.96 -9.62
N VAL A 28 24.81 -18.47 -10.39
CA VAL A 28 25.07 -17.92 -11.73
C VAL A 28 24.47 -16.53 -11.79
N ARG A 29 25.29 -15.57 -12.23
CA ARG A 29 24.80 -14.22 -12.54
C ARG A 29 24.21 -14.25 -13.95
N VAL A 30 22.97 -13.80 -14.06
CA VAL A 30 22.24 -13.65 -15.32
C VAL A 30 21.98 -12.16 -15.52
N GLY A 31 22.44 -11.62 -16.63
CA GLY A 31 22.12 -10.28 -17.11
C GLY A 31 20.98 -10.31 -18.12
N PRO A 32 20.21 -9.22 -18.26
CA PRO A 32 19.04 -9.16 -19.14
C PRO A 32 19.37 -9.35 -20.64
N GLU A 33 20.59 -9.00 -21.06
CA GLU A 33 21.06 -9.11 -22.46
C GLU A 33 21.85 -10.40 -22.73
N ASP A 34 21.92 -11.32 -21.77
CA ASP A 34 22.72 -12.53 -21.94
C ASP A 34 22.05 -13.50 -22.93
N SER A 35 22.78 -13.85 -24.00
CA SER A 35 22.36 -14.97 -24.85
C SER A 35 22.36 -16.29 -24.07
N VAL A 36 21.46 -17.22 -24.43
CA VAL A 36 21.44 -18.57 -23.87
C VAL A 36 22.79 -19.29 -24.03
N HIS A 37 23.49 -19.04 -25.14
CA HIS A 37 24.83 -19.57 -25.35
C HIS A 37 25.84 -19.06 -24.30
N ALA A 38 25.85 -17.75 -24.05
CA ALA A 38 26.73 -17.15 -23.04
C ALA A 38 26.42 -17.68 -21.63
N LEU A 39 25.14 -17.84 -21.30
CA LEU A 39 24.72 -18.44 -20.03
C LEU A 39 25.16 -19.91 -19.91
N ALA A 40 25.00 -20.70 -20.98
CA ALA A 40 25.44 -22.09 -21.02
C ALA A 40 26.96 -22.23 -20.84
N VAL A 41 27.74 -21.34 -21.47
CA VAL A 41 29.20 -21.29 -21.29
C VAL A 41 29.56 -20.97 -19.84
N ARG A 42 28.94 -19.95 -19.23
CA ARG A 42 29.18 -19.63 -17.81
C ARG A 42 28.82 -20.78 -16.87
N LEU A 43 27.69 -21.45 -17.11
CA LEU A 43 27.28 -22.64 -16.35
C LEU A 43 28.29 -23.78 -16.49
N ARG A 44 28.77 -24.05 -17.71
CA ARG A 44 29.81 -25.05 -17.98
C ARG A 44 31.11 -24.70 -17.26
N ASP A 45 31.53 -23.44 -17.31
CA ASP A 45 32.82 -23.00 -16.77
C ASP A 45 32.80 -22.89 -15.24
N ALA A 46 31.63 -22.63 -14.64
CA ALA A 46 31.43 -22.73 -13.20
C ALA A 46 31.49 -24.18 -12.70
N TRP A 47 31.19 -25.16 -13.54
CA TRP A 47 31.04 -26.56 -13.13
C TRP A 47 32.31 -27.18 -12.50
N PRO A 48 33.52 -27.05 -13.09
CA PRO A 48 34.76 -27.61 -12.53
C PRO A 48 35.13 -27.01 -11.16
N GLU A 49 34.85 -25.71 -10.95
CA GLU A 49 35.08 -25.05 -9.66
C GLU A 49 34.19 -25.67 -8.57
N HIS A 50 32.92 -25.95 -8.89
CA HIS A 50 32.02 -26.64 -7.97
C HIS A 50 32.43 -28.11 -7.70
N GLU A 51 33.05 -28.81 -8.66
CA GLU A 51 33.59 -30.16 -8.41
C GLU A 51 34.75 -30.16 -7.41
N ARG A 52 35.58 -29.10 -7.38
CA ARG A 52 36.69 -28.99 -6.42
C ARG A 52 36.21 -28.97 -4.95
N HIS A 53 34.97 -28.51 -4.72
CA HIS A 53 34.35 -28.42 -3.38
C HIS A 53 33.30 -29.51 -3.11
N GLY A 54 33.21 -30.55 -3.95
CA GLY A 54 32.17 -31.59 -3.90
C GLY A 54 32.15 -32.51 -2.65
N LEU A 55 32.98 -32.24 -1.65
CA LEU A 55 32.96 -32.93 -0.35
C LEU A 55 31.87 -32.40 0.58
N LEU A 56 31.53 -31.11 0.49
CA LEU A 56 30.45 -30.52 1.28
C LEU A 56 29.10 -31.06 0.81
N THR A 57 28.21 -31.39 1.74
CA THR A 57 26.85 -31.85 1.42
C THR A 57 25.85 -30.69 1.38
N SER A 58 24.70 -30.89 0.74
CA SER A 58 23.60 -29.92 0.83
C SER A 58 23.17 -29.64 2.28
N LEU A 59 23.32 -30.65 3.16
CA LEU A 59 23.03 -30.55 4.59
C LEU A 59 24.06 -29.68 5.31
N ASP A 60 25.34 -29.80 4.98
CA ASP A 60 26.40 -28.95 5.54
C ASP A 60 26.17 -27.48 5.17
N LEU A 61 25.81 -27.21 3.91
CA LEU A 61 25.46 -25.86 3.46
C LEU A 61 24.21 -25.33 4.16
N ALA A 62 23.17 -26.15 4.32
CA ALA A 62 21.95 -25.77 5.02
C ALA A 62 22.17 -25.42 6.50
N ARG A 63 23.21 -25.97 7.14
CA ARG A 63 23.59 -25.64 8.52
C ARG A 63 24.28 -24.28 8.65
N LEU A 64 24.85 -23.76 7.57
CA LEU A 64 25.57 -22.48 7.53
C LEU A 64 24.67 -21.29 7.19
N LEU A 65 23.41 -21.52 6.80
CA LEU A 65 22.46 -20.45 6.45
C LEU A 65 21.83 -19.81 7.70
N PRO A 66 21.53 -18.49 7.67
CA PRO A 66 20.82 -17.79 8.75
C PRO A 66 19.48 -18.44 9.10
N THR A 67 19.08 -18.34 10.38
CA THR A 67 17.82 -18.88 10.88
C THR A 67 16.67 -17.91 10.68
N ASP A 68 15.99 -18.02 9.56
CA ASP A 68 14.79 -17.24 9.29
C ASP A 68 13.59 -18.19 9.37
N GLY A 69 12.78 -18.05 10.43
CA GLY A 69 11.72 -18.99 10.79
C GLY A 69 10.74 -19.35 9.67
N ALA A 70 10.34 -20.63 9.64
CA ALA A 70 9.33 -21.29 8.78
C ALA A 70 9.78 -21.72 7.36
N GLY A 71 10.43 -22.89 7.28
CA GLY A 71 10.60 -23.67 6.04
C GLY A 71 11.77 -24.66 6.11
N PRO A 72 11.85 -25.66 5.20
CA PRO A 72 13.07 -26.46 5.05
C PRO A 72 14.24 -25.52 4.70
N ARG A 73 15.39 -25.74 5.35
CA ARG A 73 16.63 -24.99 5.10
C ARG A 73 17.18 -25.41 3.75
N THR A 74 17.04 -24.56 2.74
CA THR A 74 17.47 -24.89 1.37
C THR A 74 18.43 -23.81 0.88
N ALA A 75 19.65 -24.19 0.50
CA ALA A 75 20.62 -23.28 -0.12
C ALA A 75 20.18 -22.79 -1.51
N ALA A 76 19.19 -23.44 -2.12
CA ALA A 76 18.55 -23.02 -3.35
C ALA A 76 17.03 -23.27 -3.27
N PRO A 77 16.16 -22.24 -3.43
CA PRO A 77 14.71 -22.41 -3.35
C PRO A 77 14.15 -23.20 -4.55
N ALA A 78 14.86 -23.21 -5.68
CA ALA A 78 14.52 -24.00 -6.86
C ALA A 78 15.65 -24.99 -7.21
N SER A 79 15.30 -26.15 -7.77
CA SER A 79 16.25 -27.10 -8.36
C SER A 79 16.01 -27.30 -9.84
N PHE A 80 17.10 -27.45 -10.58
CA PHE A 80 17.10 -28.02 -11.92
C PHE A 80 17.96 -29.28 -11.92
N SER A 81 17.44 -30.34 -12.53
CA SER A 81 18.10 -31.63 -12.66
C SER A 81 17.97 -32.10 -14.10
N PHE A 82 19.11 -32.31 -14.75
CA PHE A 82 19.15 -33.04 -16.01
C PHE A 82 19.52 -34.49 -15.73
N ALA A 83 18.61 -35.41 -16.00
CA ALA A 83 18.81 -36.82 -15.72
C ALA A 83 19.07 -37.60 -17.00
N ARG A 84 20.18 -38.36 -16.99
CA ARG A 84 20.43 -39.45 -17.92
C ARG A 84 20.38 -40.75 -17.13
N PHE A 85 19.37 -41.56 -17.38
CA PHE A 85 19.26 -42.91 -16.85
C PHE A 85 19.43 -43.92 -18.00
N PRO A 86 20.65 -44.08 -18.56
CA PRO A 86 20.85 -45.07 -19.59
C PRO A 86 20.67 -46.45 -18.97
N VAL A 87 19.55 -47.11 -19.28
CA VAL A 87 19.35 -48.52 -18.95
C VAL A 87 19.77 -49.35 -20.15
N THR A 88 20.96 -49.93 -20.06
CA THR A 88 21.45 -50.86 -21.07
C THR A 88 21.05 -52.27 -20.66
N LEU A 89 20.17 -52.89 -21.45
CA LEU A 89 19.78 -54.28 -21.26
C LEU A 89 20.77 -55.20 -21.99
N ALA A 90 21.01 -56.38 -21.43
CA ALA A 90 21.80 -57.40 -22.10
C ALA A 90 21.09 -57.87 -23.39
N PRO A 91 21.84 -58.23 -24.46
CA PRO A 91 21.24 -58.81 -25.65
C PRO A 91 20.38 -60.03 -25.32
N GLY A 92 19.13 -60.06 -25.80
CA GLY A 92 18.17 -61.14 -25.52
C GLY A 92 17.39 -61.02 -24.21
N CYS A 93 17.51 -59.91 -23.48
CA CYS A 93 16.69 -59.66 -22.28
C CYS A 93 15.22 -59.45 -22.68
N PRO A 94 14.26 -60.24 -22.15
CA PRO A 94 12.83 -60.12 -22.48
C PRO A 94 12.13 -58.95 -21.75
N VAL A 95 12.89 -58.11 -21.06
CA VAL A 95 12.37 -57.00 -20.25
C VAL A 95 12.34 -55.73 -21.09
N GLU A 96 11.20 -55.05 -21.14
CA GLU A 96 11.10 -53.70 -21.68
C GLU A 96 11.25 -52.68 -20.54
N VAL A 97 12.17 -51.72 -20.70
CA VAL A 97 12.36 -50.65 -19.71
C VAL A 97 11.80 -49.36 -20.26
N ARG A 98 10.81 -48.79 -19.55
CA ARG A 98 10.27 -47.48 -19.87
C ARG A 98 10.67 -46.49 -18.79
N PRO A 99 11.32 -45.36 -19.13
CA PRO A 99 11.52 -44.28 -18.18
C PRO A 99 10.15 -43.75 -17.76
N THR A 100 9.91 -43.69 -16.46
CA THR A 100 8.71 -43.09 -15.90
C THR A 100 9.12 -41.99 -14.94
N SER A 101 8.40 -40.87 -14.93
CA SER A 101 8.59 -39.84 -13.93
C SER A 101 8.19 -40.41 -12.57
N ALA A 102 9.17 -40.73 -11.74
CA ALA A 102 8.88 -41.06 -10.36
C ALA A 102 8.39 -39.79 -9.65
N GLY A 103 7.31 -39.88 -8.86
CA GLY A 103 6.81 -38.80 -8.01
C GLY A 103 7.74 -38.51 -6.84
N THR A 104 9.03 -38.29 -7.10
CA THR A 104 10.05 -38.02 -6.10
C THR A 104 10.05 -36.53 -5.80
N ALA A 105 9.01 -36.07 -5.09
CA ALA A 105 9.09 -34.79 -4.41
C ALA A 105 10.11 -34.94 -3.27
N SER A 106 11.36 -34.51 -3.49
CA SER A 106 12.29 -34.30 -2.39
C SER A 106 11.86 -33.05 -1.63
N ALA A 107 11.73 -33.14 -0.30
CA ALA A 107 11.38 -32.02 0.57
C ALA A 107 12.44 -30.89 0.60
N ALA A 108 13.53 -31.04 -0.18
CA ALA A 108 14.69 -30.16 -0.18
C ALA A 108 14.61 -28.96 -1.15
N THR A 109 13.57 -28.82 -1.98
CA THR A 109 13.39 -27.62 -2.84
C THR A 109 11.93 -27.20 -2.94
N ARG A 110 11.67 -25.90 -3.13
CA ARG A 110 10.31 -25.33 -3.25
C ARG A 110 9.73 -25.54 -4.65
N LEU A 111 10.55 -25.61 -5.69
CA LEU A 111 10.16 -25.94 -7.06
C LEU A 111 11.29 -26.70 -7.76
N GLY A 112 11.00 -27.81 -8.43
CA GLY A 112 12.00 -28.63 -9.12
C GLY A 112 11.63 -28.86 -10.58
N LEU A 113 12.55 -28.61 -11.50
CA LEU A 113 12.40 -28.95 -12.92
C LEU A 113 13.35 -30.10 -13.25
N LEU A 114 12.78 -31.24 -13.62
CA LEU A 114 13.49 -32.40 -14.13
C LEU A 114 13.42 -32.39 -15.66
N CYS A 115 14.56 -32.53 -16.33
CA CYS A 115 14.67 -32.67 -17.77
C CYS A 115 15.40 -33.98 -18.11
N TRP A 116 14.91 -34.74 -19.09
CA TRP A 116 15.57 -35.93 -19.61
C TRP A 116 15.33 -36.07 -21.11
N GLU A 117 16.24 -36.78 -21.78
CA GLU A 117 16.07 -37.14 -23.18
C GLU A 117 15.38 -38.51 -23.28
N SER A 118 14.40 -38.62 -24.18
CA SER A 118 13.74 -39.87 -24.52
C SER A 118 13.39 -39.89 -26.00
N HIS A 119 13.95 -40.85 -26.74
CA HIS A 119 13.66 -41.06 -28.17
C HIS A 119 13.85 -39.82 -29.05
N GLY A 120 14.88 -39.02 -28.78
CA GLY A 120 15.19 -37.79 -29.50
C GLY A 120 14.39 -36.56 -29.05
N GLN A 121 13.56 -36.68 -28.01
CA GLN A 121 12.78 -35.59 -27.43
C GLN A 121 13.26 -35.23 -26.02
N LEU A 122 13.26 -33.93 -25.70
CA LEU A 122 13.43 -33.46 -24.33
C LEU A 122 12.08 -33.49 -23.62
N ALA A 123 12.01 -34.24 -22.54
CA ALA A 123 10.85 -34.29 -21.67
C ALA A 123 11.14 -33.53 -20.37
N PHE A 124 10.12 -32.85 -19.85
CA PHE A 124 10.19 -32.01 -18.67
C PHE A 124 9.15 -32.46 -17.64
N SER A 125 9.52 -32.42 -16.36
CA SER A 125 8.62 -32.69 -15.24
C SER A 125 8.83 -31.65 -14.14
N TRP A 126 7.75 -30.97 -13.77
CA TRP A 126 7.73 -30.00 -12.69
C TRP A 126 7.28 -30.68 -11.40
N ASN A 127 8.11 -30.62 -10.36
CA ASN A 127 7.85 -31.14 -9.04
C ASN A 127 7.70 -29.98 -8.05
N PHE A 128 6.58 -29.90 -7.35
CA PHE A 128 6.28 -28.78 -6.45
C PHE A 128 5.43 -29.21 -5.26
N PRO A 129 5.60 -28.59 -4.07
CA PRO A 129 4.69 -28.79 -2.96
C PRO A 129 3.34 -28.14 -3.26
N ALA A 130 2.25 -28.91 -3.18
CA ALA A 130 0.88 -28.41 -3.38
C ALA A 130 0.49 -27.25 -2.43
N ARG A 131 1.18 -27.12 -1.29
CA ARG A 131 1.02 -26.00 -0.35
C ARG A 131 1.59 -24.66 -0.86
N LEU A 132 2.51 -24.69 -1.83
CA LEU A 132 3.20 -23.50 -2.35
C LEU A 132 2.70 -23.10 -3.74
N PHE A 133 2.25 -24.07 -4.55
CA PHE A 133 1.83 -23.81 -5.92
C PHE A 133 0.52 -24.53 -6.23
N THR A 134 -0.37 -23.83 -6.94
CA THR A 134 -1.53 -24.45 -7.58
C THR A 134 -1.12 -25.06 -8.92
N ARG A 135 -1.90 -26.02 -9.40
CA ARG A 135 -1.69 -26.65 -10.71
C ARG A 135 -1.66 -25.62 -11.85
N ALA A 136 -2.62 -24.70 -11.86
CA ALA A 136 -2.72 -23.65 -12.87
C ALA A 136 -1.48 -22.74 -12.91
N THR A 137 -0.91 -22.40 -11.75
CA THR A 137 0.34 -21.62 -11.70
C THR A 137 1.50 -22.37 -12.36
N VAL A 138 1.62 -23.68 -12.13
CA VAL A 138 2.72 -24.48 -12.70
C VAL A 138 2.50 -24.78 -14.18
N GLU A 139 1.27 -24.97 -14.63
CA GLU A 139 0.93 -25.11 -16.05
C GLU A 139 1.27 -23.83 -16.84
N ARG A 140 1.01 -22.66 -16.24
CA ARG A 140 1.46 -21.38 -16.81
C ARG A 140 2.97 -21.31 -16.90
N LEU A 141 3.69 -21.63 -15.82
CA LEU A 141 5.17 -21.64 -15.81
C LEU A 141 5.74 -22.63 -16.85
N ALA A 142 5.12 -23.80 -17.01
CA ALA A 142 5.53 -24.79 -18.00
C ALA A 142 5.34 -24.26 -19.43
N THR A 143 4.21 -23.60 -19.69
CA THR A 143 3.92 -22.98 -20.99
C THR A 143 4.90 -21.86 -21.31
N GLU A 144 5.17 -20.99 -20.34
CA GLU A 144 6.13 -19.89 -20.48
C GLU A 144 7.55 -20.40 -20.70
N HIS A 145 7.97 -21.42 -19.94
CA HIS A 145 9.28 -22.05 -20.10
C HIS A 145 9.46 -22.67 -21.49
N LEU A 146 8.44 -23.36 -22.01
CA LEU A 146 8.48 -23.91 -23.36
C LEU A 146 8.53 -22.81 -24.43
N ALA A 147 7.77 -21.73 -24.26
CA ALA A 147 7.81 -20.58 -25.16
C ALA A 147 9.19 -19.91 -25.17
N GLU A 148 9.80 -19.73 -23.99
CA GLU A 148 11.15 -19.19 -23.84
C GLU A 148 12.21 -20.10 -24.49
N LEU A 149 12.14 -21.42 -24.26
CA LEU A 149 13.03 -22.39 -24.90
C LEU A 149 12.90 -22.38 -26.43
N ALA A 150 11.67 -22.36 -26.95
CA ALA A 150 11.42 -22.31 -28.39
C ALA A 150 11.97 -21.01 -28.99
N GLY A 151 11.71 -19.87 -28.36
CA GLY A 151 12.22 -18.56 -28.78
C GLY A 151 13.74 -18.47 -28.75
N ALA A 152 14.39 -19.05 -27.75
CA ALA A 152 15.83 -18.95 -27.56
C ALA A 152 16.67 -19.96 -28.36
N THR A 153 16.09 -21.10 -28.77
CA THR A 153 16.80 -22.18 -29.47
C THR A 153 16.40 -22.33 -30.94
N GLY A 154 15.28 -21.73 -31.37
CA GLY A 154 14.74 -21.90 -32.72
C GLY A 154 14.19 -23.31 -33.00
N LEU A 155 14.05 -24.16 -31.98
CA LEU A 155 13.49 -25.51 -32.10
C LEU A 155 11.96 -25.42 -32.25
N GLY A 156 11.44 -25.80 -33.42
CA GLY A 156 10.01 -25.89 -33.68
C GLY A 156 9.41 -27.22 -33.21
N GLY A 157 8.25 -27.17 -32.55
CA GLY A 157 7.40 -28.33 -32.23
C GLY A 157 7.35 -28.67 -30.73
N ALA A 158 6.42 -28.05 -30.00
CA ALA A 158 6.02 -28.51 -28.67
C ALA A 158 4.79 -29.42 -28.80
N THR A 159 4.91 -30.70 -28.41
CA THR A 159 3.76 -31.59 -28.23
C THR A 159 3.24 -31.44 -26.79
N GLY A 160 1.94 -31.26 -26.64
CA GLY A 160 1.28 -30.74 -25.43
C GLY A 160 1.55 -31.45 -24.09
N LEU A 161 1.13 -30.77 -23.01
CA LEU A 161 1.22 -31.24 -21.62
C LEU A 161 0.54 -32.60 -21.46
N ALA A 162 1.28 -33.62 -21.02
CA ALA A 162 0.72 -34.92 -20.66
C ALA A 162 0.05 -34.89 -19.28
N GLU A 163 -1.07 -35.62 -19.09
CA GLU A 163 -1.73 -35.72 -17.79
C GLU A 163 -0.85 -36.46 -16.74
N PRO A 164 -0.78 -35.96 -15.49
CA PRO A 164 0.02 -36.60 -14.45
C PRO A 164 -0.61 -37.90 -13.94
N LYS A 165 0.23 -38.91 -13.68
CA LYS A 165 -0.16 -40.15 -13.00
C LYS A 165 -0.29 -39.89 -11.50
N ALA A 166 -1.49 -40.02 -10.94
CA ALA A 166 -1.77 -39.78 -9.53
C ALA A 166 -0.94 -40.69 -8.60
N ALA A 167 -0.42 -40.13 -7.51
CA ALA A 167 0.12 -40.89 -6.38
C ALA A 167 -1.03 -41.67 -5.67
N PRO A 168 -0.74 -42.78 -4.96
CA PRO A 168 -1.77 -43.53 -4.25
C PRO A 168 -2.49 -42.62 -3.25
N ALA A 169 -3.82 -42.61 -3.36
CA ALA A 169 -4.71 -41.67 -2.71
C ALA A 169 -4.70 -41.81 -1.18
N THR A 170 -4.45 -40.70 -0.48
CA THR A 170 -5.14 -40.39 0.77
C THR A 170 -6.08 -39.21 0.49
N SER A 171 -7.36 -39.48 0.64
CA SER A 171 -8.49 -38.63 0.26
C SER A 171 -8.59 -37.35 1.10
N ALA A 172 -8.73 -36.21 0.43
CA ALA A 172 -9.75 -35.21 0.77
C ALA A 172 -10.02 -34.38 -0.49
N ARG A 173 -11.15 -34.64 -1.16
CA ARG A 173 -11.63 -33.85 -2.29
C ARG A 173 -12.18 -32.52 -1.75
N LEU A 174 -11.65 -31.42 -2.26
CA LEU A 174 -12.34 -30.13 -2.30
C LEU A 174 -12.58 -29.83 -3.78
N THR A 175 -13.84 -29.95 -4.20
CA THR A 175 -14.31 -29.50 -5.51
C THR A 175 -14.42 -27.98 -5.50
N ALA A 176 -13.70 -27.31 -6.39
CA ALA A 176 -13.96 -25.93 -6.79
C ALA A 176 -14.61 -25.94 -8.19
N PRO A 177 -15.52 -25.00 -8.50
CA PRO A 177 -16.20 -24.97 -9.79
C PRO A 177 -15.25 -24.47 -10.88
N GLU A 178 -15.27 -25.16 -12.02
CA GLU A 178 -14.63 -24.71 -13.26
C GLU A 178 -15.44 -23.56 -13.87
N THR A 179 -14.78 -22.43 -14.12
CA THR A 179 -15.21 -21.46 -15.14
C THR A 179 -14.14 -21.42 -16.21
N THR A 180 -14.47 -22.00 -17.36
CA THR A 180 -13.65 -22.03 -18.57
C THR A 180 -13.79 -20.70 -19.32
N THR A 181 -12.69 -19.96 -19.47
CA THR A 181 -12.53 -18.95 -20.52
C THR A 181 -11.12 -19.06 -21.11
N ASP A 182 -11.09 -19.25 -22.43
CA ASP A 182 -9.96 -19.50 -23.33
C ASP A 182 -8.93 -18.34 -23.35
N PRO A 183 -7.58 -18.54 -23.39
CA PRO A 183 -6.60 -17.48 -23.17
C PRO A 183 -6.08 -16.76 -24.43
N HIS A 184 -6.70 -16.91 -25.60
CA HIS A 184 -6.19 -16.31 -26.84
C HIS A 184 -7.22 -15.51 -27.62
N THR A 185 -7.67 -14.40 -27.02
CA THR A 185 -7.99 -13.12 -27.68
C THR A 185 -8.66 -12.24 -26.62
N ALA A 186 -7.87 -11.43 -25.90
CA ALA A 186 -8.45 -10.33 -25.16
C ALA A 186 -8.88 -9.28 -26.22
N PRO A 187 -10.17 -8.95 -26.36
CA PRO A 187 -10.51 -7.70 -27.03
C PRO A 187 -9.85 -6.56 -26.25
N PRO A 188 -9.55 -5.40 -26.87
CA PRO A 188 -9.19 -4.23 -26.09
C PRO A 188 -10.30 -4.04 -25.06
N ILE A 189 -9.94 -4.17 -23.77
CA ILE A 189 -10.85 -3.80 -22.70
C ILE A 189 -11.02 -2.31 -22.86
N ASP A 190 -12.18 -1.91 -23.39
CA ASP A 190 -12.66 -0.55 -23.33
C ASP A 190 -12.90 -0.28 -21.84
N LEU A 191 -11.84 0.14 -21.14
CA LEU A 191 -11.93 0.55 -19.75
C LEU A 191 -12.94 1.69 -19.72
N PRO A 192 -14.01 1.62 -18.89
CA PRO A 192 -14.88 2.78 -18.74
C PRO A 192 -13.98 3.94 -18.35
N SER A 193 -13.95 4.97 -19.19
CA SER A 193 -13.16 6.15 -18.91
C SER A 193 -13.58 6.64 -17.53
N SER A 194 -12.69 6.50 -16.54
CA SER A 194 -12.84 6.97 -15.17
C SER A 194 -12.66 8.49 -15.14
N ARG A 195 -13.36 9.18 -16.05
CA ARG A 195 -13.28 10.62 -16.18
C ARG A 195 -13.75 11.21 -14.85
N PRO A 196 -12.92 12.06 -14.23
CA PRO A 196 -13.35 12.84 -13.08
C PRO A 196 -14.64 13.56 -13.48
N HIS A 197 -15.67 13.45 -12.65
CA HIS A 197 -16.74 14.43 -12.75
C HIS A 197 -16.20 15.69 -12.08
N PRO A 198 -16.10 16.83 -12.78
CA PRO A 198 -15.76 18.07 -12.11
C PRO A 198 -16.93 18.41 -11.19
N SER A 199 -16.81 18.04 -9.92
CA SER A 199 -17.62 18.64 -8.89
C SER A 199 -17.24 20.12 -8.83
N GLY A 200 -18.22 20.98 -8.55
CA GLY A 200 -17.96 22.40 -8.39
C GLY A 200 -16.90 22.66 -7.31
N ASP A 201 -16.41 23.89 -7.25
CA ASP A 201 -15.37 24.27 -6.30
C ASP A 201 -15.68 23.82 -4.86
N ILE A 202 -14.68 23.21 -4.22
CA ILE A 202 -14.79 22.59 -2.91
C ILE A 202 -15.14 23.61 -1.83
N VAL A 203 -14.63 24.84 -1.93
CA VAL A 203 -14.93 25.92 -0.98
C VAL A 203 -16.38 26.33 -1.12
N ALA A 204 -16.88 26.58 -2.34
CA ALA A 204 -18.28 26.86 -2.57
C ALA A 204 -19.21 25.77 -2.00
N ARG A 205 -18.84 24.48 -2.17
CA ARG A 205 -19.59 23.34 -1.59
C ARG A 205 -19.58 23.33 -0.07
N LEU A 206 -18.44 23.61 0.56
CA LEU A 206 -18.33 23.74 2.01
C LEU A 206 -19.23 24.88 2.52
N LEU A 207 -19.13 26.07 1.93
CA LEU A 207 -19.92 27.24 2.33
C LEU A 207 -21.43 27.00 2.13
N ALA A 208 -21.82 26.36 1.03
CA ALA A 208 -23.21 25.95 0.80
C ALA A 208 -23.69 24.99 1.89
N ARG A 209 -22.86 24.03 2.32
CA ARG A 209 -23.19 23.12 3.42
C ARG A 209 -23.35 23.86 4.74
N PHE A 210 -22.44 24.80 5.04
CA PHE A 210 -22.47 25.55 6.30
C PHE A 210 -23.77 26.35 6.44
N ARG A 211 -24.24 26.96 5.35
CA ARG A 211 -25.51 27.68 5.28
C ARG A 211 -26.73 26.76 5.36
N ALA A 212 -26.63 25.54 4.84
CA ALA A 212 -27.74 24.57 4.84
C ALA A 212 -27.98 23.91 6.20
N THR A 213 -26.94 23.78 7.04
CA THR A 213 -27.04 23.11 8.36
C THR A 213 -26.36 23.91 9.48
N PRO A 214 -26.72 25.19 9.71
CA PRO A 214 -25.98 26.11 10.57
C PRO A 214 -25.90 25.67 12.03
N ASP A 215 -26.94 25.01 12.54
CA ASP A 215 -27.05 24.58 13.94
C ASP A 215 -26.42 23.22 14.24
N ALA A 216 -26.02 22.47 13.20
CA ALA A 216 -25.38 21.18 13.39
C ALA A 216 -23.93 21.34 13.89
N VAL A 217 -23.43 20.33 14.61
CA VAL A 217 -22.03 20.28 15.06
C VAL A 217 -21.12 20.01 13.87
N ALA A 218 -20.19 20.92 13.61
CA ALA A 218 -19.15 20.77 12.59
C ALA A 218 -17.89 20.15 13.17
N VAL A 219 -17.48 20.59 14.36
CA VAL A 219 -16.31 20.08 15.07
C VAL A 219 -16.67 19.76 16.51
N ASP A 220 -16.25 18.58 16.97
CA ASP A 220 -16.37 18.14 18.35
C ASP A 220 -14.97 17.91 18.91
N THR A 221 -14.54 18.82 19.78
CA THR A 221 -13.37 18.64 20.63
C THR A 221 -13.86 18.23 22.01
N ASP A 222 -13.11 17.41 22.73
CA ASP A 222 -13.52 16.87 24.03
C ASP A 222 -13.93 17.99 25.02
N GLY A 223 -15.23 18.22 25.17
CA GLY A 223 -15.84 19.28 26.00
C GLY A 223 -16.24 20.58 25.29
N VAL A 224 -15.87 20.82 24.03
CA VAL A 224 -16.26 22.02 23.25
C VAL A 224 -16.68 21.66 21.84
N THR A 225 -17.87 22.09 21.44
CA THR A 225 -18.38 21.90 20.09
C THR A 225 -18.40 23.20 19.31
N LEU A 226 -17.96 23.17 18.05
CA LEU A 226 -18.12 24.25 17.09
C LEU A 226 -19.22 23.87 16.09
N ARG A 227 -20.25 24.71 15.98
CA ARG A 227 -21.32 24.55 14.99
C ARG A 227 -20.90 25.06 13.62
N TYR A 228 -21.61 24.62 12.58
CA TYR A 228 -21.37 25.07 11.21
C TYR A 228 -21.45 26.60 11.03
N ALA A 229 -22.42 27.27 11.68
CA ALA A 229 -22.52 28.74 11.63
C ALA A 229 -21.35 29.46 12.33
N GLU A 230 -20.72 28.82 13.32
CA GLU A 230 -19.57 29.37 14.02
C GLU A 230 -18.30 29.17 13.22
N LEU A 231 -18.14 27.98 12.62
CA LEU A 231 -17.06 27.68 11.68
C LEU A 231 -17.11 28.59 10.44
N ASP A 232 -18.30 28.85 9.89
CA ASP A 232 -18.46 29.77 8.76
C ASP A 232 -17.98 31.18 9.12
N ARG A 233 -18.44 31.73 10.26
CA ARG A 233 -18.01 33.07 10.72
C ARG A 233 -16.51 33.13 11.01
N ALA A 234 -15.97 32.13 11.71
CA ALA A 234 -14.56 32.09 12.08
C ALA A 234 -13.65 31.95 10.85
N SER A 235 -14.00 31.07 9.91
CA SER A 235 -13.26 30.91 8.65
C SER A 235 -13.37 32.14 7.73
N ALA A 236 -14.53 32.83 7.70
CA ALA A 236 -14.71 34.09 6.99
C ALA A 236 -13.79 35.19 7.55
N ALA A 237 -13.78 35.33 8.88
CA ALA A 237 -12.94 36.31 9.56
C ALA A 237 -11.45 36.04 9.31
N LEU A 238 -11.03 34.77 9.36
CA LEU A 238 -9.66 34.39 9.01
C LEU A 238 -9.34 34.71 7.54
N ALA A 239 -10.21 34.38 6.59
CA ALA A 239 -9.99 34.69 5.18
C ALA A 239 -9.81 36.21 4.94
N ALA A 240 -10.64 37.04 5.58
CA ALA A 240 -10.51 38.50 5.51
C ALA A 240 -9.20 39.00 6.15
N ARG A 241 -8.79 38.42 7.28
CA ARG A 241 -7.50 38.70 7.94
C ARG A 241 -6.31 38.37 7.04
N LEU A 242 -6.36 37.25 6.34
CA LEU A 242 -5.34 36.83 5.38
C LEU A 242 -5.25 37.83 4.22
N GLY A 243 -6.39 38.25 3.66
CA GLY A 243 -6.41 39.29 2.63
C GLY A 243 -5.82 40.63 3.11
N ALA A 244 -6.15 41.06 4.33
CA ALA A 244 -5.54 42.25 4.94
C ALA A 244 -4.04 42.08 5.23
N GLY A 245 -3.60 40.84 5.48
CA GLY A 245 -2.19 40.45 5.60
C GLY A 245 -1.45 40.32 4.27
N GLY A 246 -2.12 40.59 3.14
CA GLY A 246 -1.53 40.60 1.79
C GLY A 246 -1.58 39.27 1.05
N VAL A 247 -2.29 38.26 1.57
CA VAL A 247 -2.49 36.97 0.88
C VAL A 247 -3.41 37.15 -0.33
N VAL A 248 -2.98 36.61 -1.48
CA VAL A 248 -3.79 36.54 -2.69
C VAL A 248 -4.04 35.09 -3.11
N PRO A 249 -5.08 34.81 -3.94
CA PRO A 249 -5.32 33.46 -4.43
C PRO A 249 -4.09 32.85 -5.11
N GLY A 250 -3.78 31.59 -4.77
CA GLY A 250 -2.59 30.87 -5.24
C GLY A 250 -1.38 30.94 -4.31
N ASP A 251 -1.38 31.83 -3.31
CA ASP A 251 -0.32 31.86 -2.29
C ASP A 251 -0.35 30.62 -1.39
N LEU A 252 0.77 30.37 -0.70
CA LEU A 252 0.88 29.38 0.36
C LEU A 252 0.95 30.06 1.73
N VAL A 253 0.20 29.53 2.69
CA VAL A 253 0.10 30.05 4.06
C VAL A 253 0.52 28.97 5.05
N GLY A 254 1.49 29.29 5.91
CA GLY A 254 1.87 28.41 7.02
C GLY A 254 0.73 28.32 8.04
N LEU A 255 0.46 27.13 8.56
CA LEU A 255 -0.53 26.91 9.61
C LEU A 255 0.13 26.21 10.79
N LEU A 256 0.38 26.95 11.88
CA LEU A 256 0.91 26.42 13.13
C LEU A 256 -0.21 26.39 14.18
N THR A 257 -0.78 25.21 14.42
CA THR A 257 -1.93 25.04 15.32
C THR A 257 -1.93 23.66 15.96
N GLU A 258 -2.63 23.51 17.07
CA GLU A 258 -2.88 22.22 17.70
C GLU A 258 -4.11 21.54 17.06
N PRO A 259 -4.23 20.21 17.14
CA PRO A 259 -5.44 19.51 16.72
C PRO A 259 -6.68 20.05 17.45
N GLY A 260 -7.76 20.36 16.71
CA GLY A 260 -8.98 20.90 17.30
C GLY A 260 -9.80 21.73 16.31
N ALA A 261 -10.75 22.49 16.83
CA ALA A 261 -11.59 23.43 16.08
C ALA A 261 -10.77 24.51 15.35
N ASP A 262 -9.68 24.95 15.99
CA ASP A 262 -8.71 25.88 15.42
C ASP A 262 -8.03 25.34 14.16
N ALA A 263 -7.66 24.06 14.14
CA ALA A 263 -7.10 23.42 12.96
C ALA A 263 -8.08 23.43 11.77
N VAL A 264 -9.34 23.09 12.03
CA VAL A 264 -10.39 23.07 11.01
C VAL A 264 -10.66 24.50 10.51
N THR A 265 -10.76 25.47 11.42
CA THR A 265 -10.95 26.89 11.09
C THR A 265 -9.79 27.42 10.25
N GLY A 266 -8.55 27.09 10.62
CA GLY A 266 -7.34 27.44 9.88
C GLY A 266 -7.37 26.94 8.44
N VAL A 267 -7.60 25.64 8.25
CA VAL A 267 -7.65 25.02 6.91
C VAL A 267 -8.76 25.63 6.06
N VAL A 268 -9.99 25.74 6.59
CA VAL A 268 -11.12 26.29 5.82
C VAL A 268 -10.93 27.77 5.51
N GLY A 269 -10.42 28.57 6.46
CA GLY A 269 -10.17 30.00 6.24
C GLY A 269 -9.07 30.26 5.21
N ILE A 270 -7.99 29.48 5.21
CA ILE A 270 -6.93 29.55 4.18
C ILE A 270 -7.49 29.19 2.80
N LEU A 271 -8.24 28.08 2.71
CA LEU A 271 -8.86 27.67 1.45
C LEU A 271 -9.87 28.71 0.93
N ARG A 272 -10.64 29.33 1.83
CA ARG A 272 -11.59 30.41 1.51
C ARG A 272 -10.91 31.67 1.00
N ALA A 273 -9.70 31.98 1.48
CA ALA A 273 -8.86 33.05 0.92
C ALA A 273 -8.29 32.71 -0.47
N GLY A 274 -8.53 31.49 -0.98
CA GLY A 274 -7.98 31.00 -2.25
C GLY A 274 -6.52 30.57 -2.19
N ALA A 275 -5.96 30.45 -0.98
CA ALA A 275 -4.59 30.02 -0.76
C ALA A 275 -4.51 28.52 -0.41
N GLY A 276 -3.32 27.94 -0.56
CA GLY A 276 -2.99 26.61 -0.06
C GLY A 276 -2.33 26.67 1.30
N TRP A 277 -2.49 25.63 2.14
CA TRP A 277 -1.87 25.62 3.48
C TRP A 277 -0.61 24.75 3.56
N VAL A 278 0.29 25.14 4.45
CA VAL A 278 1.50 24.39 4.81
C VAL A 278 1.42 24.07 6.31
N PRO A 279 1.03 22.84 6.70
CA PRO A 279 0.87 22.49 8.09
C PRO A 279 2.23 22.39 8.80
N LEU A 280 2.29 22.99 9.98
CA LEU A 280 3.46 23.00 10.85
C LEU A 280 3.08 22.43 12.22
N ASP A 281 4.05 21.82 12.90
CA ASP A 281 3.88 21.21 14.21
C ASP A 281 4.81 21.90 15.21
N ALA A 282 4.24 22.49 16.27
CA ALA A 282 5.00 23.20 17.29
C ALA A 282 5.99 22.29 18.05
N ALA A 283 5.81 20.96 17.98
CA ALA A 283 6.76 19.99 18.53
C ALA A 283 8.05 19.86 17.69
N HIS A 284 8.08 20.35 16.46
CA HIS A 284 9.29 20.36 15.64
C HIS A 284 10.24 21.49 16.04
N PRO A 285 11.57 21.31 15.89
CA PRO A 285 12.54 22.37 16.17
C PRO A 285 12.28 23.64 15.32
N PRO A 286 12.43 24.85 15.87
CA PRO A 286 12.18 26.11 15.15
C PRO A 286 12.92 26.21 13.81
N ALA A 287 14.20 25.80 13.76
CA ALA A 287 14.98 25.77 12.53
C ALA A 287 14.36 24.89 11.42
N ARG A 288 13.71 23.79 11.80
CA ARG A 288 12.98 22.93 10.84
C ARG A 288 11.73 23.65 10.32
N LEU A 289 10.97 24.30 11.19
CA LEU A 289 9.78 25.05 10.81
C LEU A 289 10.13 26.22 9.88
N ALA A 290 11.22 26.93 10.17
CA ALA A 290 11.74 28.01 9.33
C ALA A 290 12.19 27.50 7.95
N ASP A 291 12.89 26.35 7.87
CA ASP A 291 13.22 25.70 6.58
C ASP A 291 11.97 25.36 5.77
N GLN A 292 10.93 24.82 6.40
CA GLN A 292 9.67 24.48 5.74
C GLN A 292 8.96 25.72 5.18
N LEU A 293 8.88 26.81 5.96
CA LEU A 293 8.31 28.08 5.51
C LEU A 293 9.10 28.67 4.34
N ASN A 294 10.43 28.72 4.45
CA ASN A 294 11.30 29.23 3.39
C ASN A 294 11.16 28.45 2.08
N ARG A 295 11.08 27.12 2.16
CA ARG A 295 11.00 26.25 0.98
C ARG A 295 9.63 26.16 0.36
N SER A 296 8.58 26.38 1.14
CA SER A 296 7.23 26.58 0.60
C SER A 296 7.01 28.01 0.10
N ARG A 297 7.94 28.94 0.41
CA ARG A 297 7.78 30.38 0.18
C ARG A 297 6.50 30.96 0.81
N ALA A 298 6.04 30.37 1.90
CA ALA A 298 4.88 30.86 2.62
C ALA A 298 5.24 32.19 3.30
N GLY A 299 4.69 33.30 2.79
CA GLY A 299 4.95 34.65 3.28
C GLY A 299 4.11 35.06 4.50
N VAL A 300 3.13 34.23 4.86
CA VAL A 300 2.23 34.44 6.00
C VAL A 300 2.15 33.18 6.85
N LEU A 301 2.12 33.35 8.18
CA LEU A 301 1.95 32.29 9.17
C LEU A 301 0.68 32.54 9.99
N VAL A 302 -0.24 31.57 9.98
CA VAL A 302 -1.43 31.55 10.84
C VAL A 302 -1.14 30.81 12.13
N CYS A 303 -1.57 31.40 13.25
CA CYS A 303 -1.57 30.75 14.56
C CYS A 303 -2.89 30.96 15.32
N HIS A 304 -3.06 30.22 16.40
CA HIS A 304 -4.17 30.36 17.35
C HIS A 304 -3.61 30.59 18.76
N THR A 305 -4.47 30.78 19.76
CA THR A 305 -4.06 31.10 21.14
C THR A 305 -2.97 30.16 21.65
N ALA A 306 -3.15 28.85 21.47
CA ALA A 306 -2.27 27.81 22.03
C ALA A 306 -0.85 27.81 21.43
N THR A 307 -0.68 28.29 20.19
CA THR A 307 0.59 28.27 19.46
C THR A 307 1.19 29.67 19.27
N ARG A 308 0.56 30.72 19.79
CA ARG A 308 0.91 32.13 19.52
C ARG A 308 2.35 32.47 19.87
N ASP A 309 2.84 32.02 21.02
CA ASP A 309 4.20 32.31 21.48
C ASP A 309 5.25 31.69 20.54
N ALA A 310 5.07 30.40 20.21
CA ALA A 310 5.93 29.68 19.26
C ALA A 310 5.87 30.32 17.87
N ALA A 311 4.68 30.71 17.41
CA ALA A 311 4.48 31.36 16.13
C ALA A 311 5.14 32.74 16.07
N THR A 312 5.10 33.52 17.16
CA THR A 312 5.73 34.85 17.23
C THR A 312 7.25 34.76 17.13
N ALA A 313 7.85 33.81 17.85
CA ALA A 313 9.29 33.54 17.75
C ALA A 313 9.67 33.12 16.32
N LEU A 314 8.93 32.18 15.74
CA LEU A 314 9.17 31.67 14.39
C LEU A 314 8.99 32.76 13.32
N ALA A 315 7.93 33.56 13.40
CA ALA A 315 7.67 34.66 12.47
C ALA A 315 8.77 35.71 12.51
N THR A 316 9.32 36.00 13.68
CA THR A 316 10.46 36.92 13.85
C THR A 316 11.73 36.36 13.21
N GLU A 317 12.05 35.10 13.47
CA GLU A 317 13.24 34.42 12.92
C GLU A 317 13.17 34.29 11.39
N ALA A 318 12.02 33.86 10.87
CA ALA A 318 11.79 33.67 9.45
C ALA A 318 11.44 34.96 8.68
N ARG A 319 11.20 36.07 9.38
CA ARG A 319 10.77 37.37 8.82
C ARG A 319 9.48 37.24 7.99
N ILE A 320 8.47 36.63 8.59
CA ILE A 320 7.17 36.30 7.99
C ILE A 320 6.04 37.06 8.69
N THR A 321 5.00 37.43 7.95
CA THR A 321 3.81 38.09 8.53
C THR A 321 3.04 37.10 9.39
N LEU A 322 2.80 37.44 10.66
CA LEU A 322 1.99 36.63 11.57
C LEU A 322 0.52 37.09 11.53
N VAL A 323 -0.39 36.14 11.36
CA VAL A 323 -1.85 36.36 11.46
C VAL A 323 -2.39 35.48 12.59
N ALA A 324 -2.87 36.11 13.66
CA ALA A 324 -3.62 35.40 14.70
C ALA A 324 -5.07 35.21 14.24
N ALA A 325 -5.51 33.96 14.14
CA ALA A 325 -6.86 33.63 13.66
C ALA A 325 -7.96 34.02 14.66
N ASP A 326 -7.62 34.01 15.95
CA ASP A 326 -8.51 34.25 17.09
C ASP A 326 -8.47 35.70 17.61
N ASP A 327 -7.73 36.58 16.94
CA ASP A 327 -7.70 37.98 17.35
C ASP A 327 -9.06 38.66 17.10
N THR A 328 -9.43 39.56 18.01
CA THR A 328 -10.74 40.22 18.04
C THR A 328 -10.73 41.58 17.35
N ALA A 329 -9.58 42.04 16.85
CA ALA A 329 -9.48 43.29 16.12
C ALA A 329 -10.49 43.31 14.94
N PRO A 330 -11.22 44.42 14.75
CA PRO A 330 -12.12 44.55 13.60
C PRO A 330 -11.30 44.47 12.32
N VAL A 331 -11.65 43.52 11.45
CA VAL A 331 -11.15 43.50 10.07
C VAL A 331 -12.24 44.10 9.19
N PRO A 332 -11.89 44.93 8.19
CA PRO A 332 -12.84 45.38 7.18
C PRO A 332 -13.43 44.16 6.47
N MET A 333 -14.54 43.65 6.99
CA MET A 333 -15.36 42.70 6.27
C MET A 333 -16.01 43.51 5.15
N PRO A 334 -15.96 43.07 3.89
CA PRO A 334 -16.75 43.69 2.84
C PRO A 334 -18.20 43.80 3.34
N SER A 335 -18.74 45.03 3.33
CA SER A 335 -20.01 45.31 3.97
C SER A 335 -21.11 44.50 3.28
N SER A 336 -21.85 43.74 4.09
CA SER A 336 -23.03 42.94 3.74
C SER A 336 -22.77 41.55 3.19
N ALA A 337 -23.64 40.64 3.64
CA ALA A 337 -23.99 39.33 3.11
C ALA A 337 -24.44 39.36 1.63
N SER A 338 -23.67 40.01 0.78
CA SER A 338 -23.81 39.97 -0.65
C SER A 338 -23.12 38.70 -1.16
N ARG A 339 -23.74 38.10 -2.17
CA ARG A 339 -23.44 36.81 -2.79
C ARG A 339 -22.07 36.75 -3.50
N GLU A 340 -21.12 37.61 -3.13
CA GLU A 340 -19.85 37.81 -3.84
C GLU A 340 -18.70 36.95 -3.31
N ASP A 341 -18.85 36.27 -2.16
CA ASP A 341 -17.91 35.24 -1.72
C ASP A 341 -17.92 34.01 -2.66
N GLU A 342 -18.89 33.94 -3.57
CA GLU A 342 -18.97 32.96 -4.67
C GLU A 342 -18.25 33.44 -5.95
N SER A 343 -17.68 34.66 -5.97
CA SER A 343 -17.01 35.23 -7.16
C SER A 343 -15.53 34.89 -7.30
N VAL A 344 -14.90 34.33 -6.25
CA VAL A 344 -13.52 33.87 -6.33
C VAL A 344 -13.49 32.59 -7.15
N THR A 345 -13.24 32.72 -8.45
CA THR A 345 -12.98 31.57 -9.31
C THR A 345 -11.63 30.99 -8.88
N HIS A 346 -11.66 29.91 -8.12
CA HIS A 346 -10.45 29.20 -7.72
C HIS A 346 -9.95 28.35 -8.90
N ASP A 347 -8.72 28.61 -9.33
CA ASP A 347 -8.05 27.78 -10.33
C ASP A 347 -7.89 26.34 -9.79
N PRO A 348 -8.46 25.31 -10.44
CA PRO A 348 -8.30 23.92 -10.01
C PRO A 348 -6.84 23.45 -9.97
N ASP A 349 -5.95 24.05 -10.76
CA ASP A 349 -4.53 23.68 -10.81
C ASP A 349 -3.68 24.45 -9.78
N SER A 350 -4.27 25.40 -9.05
CA SER A 350 -3.62 26.03 -7.89
C SER A 350 -3.41 25.02 -6.75
N LEU A 351 -2.44 25.31 -5.88
CA LEU A 351 -2.08 24.43 -4.77
C LEU A 351 -3.14 24.50 -3.66
N ALA A 352 -3.62 23.34 -3.22
CA ALA A 352 -4.46 23.20 -2.04
C ALA A 352 -3.63 23.10 -0.77
N TYR A 353 -2.54 22.35 -0.80
CA TYR A 353 -1.65 22.19 0.35
C TYR A 353 -0.27 21.69 -0.04
N VAL A 354 0.67 21.78 0.90
CA VAL A 354 2.01 21.21 0.77
C VAL A 354 2.35 20.39 2.01
N ILE A 355 2.61 19.09 1.84
CA ILE A 355 3.08 18.21 2.92
C ILE A 355 4.58 17.98 2.79
N PHE A 356 5.30 18.05 3.90
CA PHE A 356 6.72 17.72 3.94
C PHE A 356 6.94 16.27 4.35
N THR A 357 7.48 15.45 3.44
CA THR A 357 7.79 14.03 3.69
C THR A 357 9.26 13.85 4.04
N SER A 358 9.63 12.79 4.77
CA SER A 358 11.03 12.47 5.04
C SER A 358 11.73 12.02 3.75
N GLY A 359 12.68 12.82 3.24
CA GLY A 359 13.48 12.44 2.09
C GLY A 359 14.55 11.41 2.45
N SER A 360 14.86 10.49 1.54
CA SER A 360 15.96 9.52 1.65
C SER A 360 17.34 10.19 1.80
N THR A 361 17.47 11.45 1.39
CA THR A 361 18.66 12.30 1.55
C THR A 361 18.76 12.97 2.93
N GLY A 362 17.83 12.68 3.85
CA GLY A 362 17.74 13.28 5.19
C GLY A 362 17.10 14.66 5.23
N ARG A 363 16.93 15.34 4.08
CA ARG A 363 16.20 16.61 3.98
C ARG A 363 14.75 16.34 3.56
N PRO A 364 13.74 16.88 4.28
CA PRO A 364 12.34 16.66 3.92
C PRO A 364 12.03 17.15 2.49
N LYS A 365 11.12 16.50 1.75
CA LYS A 365 10.69 16.97 0.42
C LYS A 365 9.33 17.65 0.55
N ALA A 366 9.14 18.78 -0.14
CA ALA A 366 7.87 19.51 -0.16
C ALA A 366 7.01 18.97 -1.30
N VAL A 367 5.92 18.25 -0.96
CA VAL A 367 4.99 17.65 -1.91
C VAL A 367 3.78 18.56 -2.06
N PRO A 368 3.68 19.34 -3.15
CA PRO A 368 2.52 20.18 -3.41
C PRO A 368 1.37 19.34 -3.98
N ILE A 369 0.15 19.58 -3.50
CA ILE A 369 -1.06 18.95 -4.03
C ILE A 369 -1.99 20.03 -4.55
N THR A 370 -2.53 19.81 -5.76
CA THR A 370 -3.46 20.76 -6.40
C THR A 370 -4.88 20.65 -5.81
N ARG A 371 -5.68 21.69 -6.00
CA ARG A 371 -7.11 21.66 -5.66
C ARG A 371 -7.85 20.59 -6.44
N ARG A 372 -7.51 20.36 -7.71
CA ARG A 372 -8.07 19.31 -8.55
C ARG A 372 -7.81 17.93 -7.96
N SER A 373 -6.57 17.62 -7.60
CA SER A 373 -6.19 16.32 -7.01
C SER A 373 -6.90 16.09 -5.67
N MET A 374 -6.91 17.10 -4.79
CA MET A 374 -7.62 17.03 -3.51
C MET A 374 -9.13 16.82 -3.70
N THR A 375 -9.75 17.56 -4.62
CA THR A 375 -11.19 17.48 -4.89
C THR A 375 -11.57 16.10 -5.44
N ASN A 376 -10.82 15.58 -6.41
CA ASN A 376 -11.02 14.24 -6.96
C ASN A 376 -10.98 13.16 -5.86
N TYR A 377 -9.98 13.24 -4.97
CA TYR A 377 -9.86 12.30 -3.86
C TYR A 377 -11.04 12.40 -2.87
N LEU A 378 -11.44 13.62 -2.50
CA LEU A 378 -12.55 13.82 -1.57
C LEU A 378 -13.86 13.31 -2.16
N ASP A 379 -14.16 13.59 -3.43
CA ASP A 379 -15.37 13.09 -4.09
C ASP A 379 -15.39 11.57 -4.17
N TRP A 380 -14.30 10.95 -4.58
CA TRP A 380 -14.17 9.49 -4.56
C TRP A 380 -14.45 8.92 -3.17
N ALA A 381 -13.93 9.55 -2.11
CA ALA A 381 -14.14 9.09 -0.74
C ALA A 381 -15.61 9.24 -0.31
N LEU A 382 -16.27 10.35 -0.67
CA LEU A 382 -17.69 10.56 -0.38
C LEU A 382 -18.55 9.48 -1.05
N ASP A 383 -18.32 9.23 -2.34
CA ASP A 383 -19.09 8.28 -3.14
C ASP A 383 -18.84 6.83 -2.71
N THR A 384 -17.58 6.46 -2.47
CA THR A 384 -17.18 5.09 -2.13
C THR A 384 -17.62 4.69 -0.72
N PHE A 385 -17.45 5.58 0.25
CA PHE A 385 -17.75 5.28 1.65
C PHE A 385 -19.18 5.66 2.05
N GLY A 386 -19.88 6.46 1.24
CA GLY A 386 -21.24 6.89 1.51
C GLY A 386 -21.34 7.63 2.85
N TYR A 387 -20.46 8.62 3.04
CA TYR A 387 -20.54 9.51 4.20
C TYR A 387 -21.83 10.32 4.11
N ARG A 388 -22.46 10.54 5.25
CA ARG A 388 -23.78 11.18 5.32
C ARG A 388 -23.85 12.14 6.50
N ALA A 389 -24.82 13.05 6.43
CA ALA A 389 -25.19 13.90 7.56
C ALA A 389 -25.42 13.03 8.81
N GLY A 390 -24.91 13.49 9.96
CA GLY A 390 -24.95 12.76 11.22
C GLY A 390 -23.81 11.75 11.44
N ASP A 391 -22.96 11.47 10.43
CA ASP A 391 -21.71 10.76 10.68
C ASP A 391 -20.78 11.58 11.58
N ARG A 392 -19.89 10.86 12.28
CA ARG A 392 -18.90 11.42 13.21
C ARG A 392 -17.56 10.80 12.90
N LEU A 393 -16.71 11.56 12.21
CA LEU A 393 -15.43 11.11 11.65
C LEU A 393 -14.31 11.43 12.63
N ALA A 394 -13.55 10.42 13.05
CA ALA A 394 -12.38 10.61 13.91
C ALA A 394 -11.24 11.30 13.14
N GLN A 395 -10.71 12.37 13.71
CA GLN A 395 -9.49 13.03 13.27
C GLN A 395 -8.35 12.57 14.20
N THR A 396 -7.50 11.69 13.68
CA THR A 396 -6.38 11.07 14.42
C THR A 396 -5.02 11.37 13.80
N ALA A 397 -4.99 11.77 12.53
CA ALA A 397 -3.75 12.03 11.81
C ALA A 397 -3.15 13.37 12.25
N SER A 398 -1.83 13.51 12.27
CA SER A 398 -1.24 14.86 12.37
C SER A 398 -1.63 15.67 11.13
N LEU A 399 -1.81 16.99 11.28
CA LEU A 399 -1.99 17.90 10.14
C LEU A 399 -0.83 17.84 9.15
N CYS A 400 0.36 17.46 9.64
CA CYS A 400 1.56 17.25 8.82
C CYS A 400 1.54 15.95 8.01
N PHE A 401 0.49 15.13 8.12
CA PHE A 401 0.25 13.99 7.24
C PHE A 401 -1.01 14.26 6.40
N ASP A 402 -0.95 13.92 5.13
CA ASP A 402 -2.02 14.14 4.14
C ASP A 402 -3.32 13.38 4.47
N ALA A 403 -3.25 12.25 5.19
CA ALA A 403 -4.43 11.55 5.72
C ALA A 403 -5.38 12.47 6.52
N SER A 404 -4.86 13.53 7.14
CA SER A 404 -5.66 14.53 7.86
C SER A 404 -6.63 15.30 6.96
N VAL A 405 -6.29 15.52 5.67
CA VAL A 405 -7.11 16.28 4.71
C VAL A 405 -8.51 15.67 4.60
N ARG A 406 -8.59 14.34 4.44
CA ARG A 406 -9.87 13.62 4.41
C ARG A 406 -10.62 13.74 5.73
N GLN A 407 -9.92 13.60 6.84
CA GLN A 407 -10.51 13.61 8.18
C GLN A 407 -11.10 14.99 8.53
N LEU A 408 -10.52 16.07 7.99
CA LEU A 408 -10.96 17.44 8.21
C LEU A 408 -12.07 17.86 7.24
N LEU A 409 -11.91 17.60 5.94
CA LEU A 409 -12.76 18.21 4.91
C LEU A 409 -13.93 17.32 4.48
N ALA A 410 -13.75 16.00 4.37
CA ALA A 410 -14.81 15.09 3.92
C ALA A 410 -16.09 15.16 4.78
N PRO A 411 -16.05 15.15 6.13
CA PRO A 411 -17.28 15.26 6.91
C PRO A 411 -18.01 16.58 6.67
N LEU A 412 -17.27 17.68 6.50
CA LEU A 412 -17.82 19.01 6.31
C LEU A 412 -18.59 19.18 5.00
N LEU A 413 -18.28 18.39 3.97
CA LEU A 413 -18.98 18.42 2.68
C LEU A 413 -20.40 17.81 2.75
N VAL A 414 -20.60 16.88 3.68
CA VAL A 414 -21.85 16.12 3.82
C VAL A 414 -22.68 16.51 5.04
N GLY A 415 -22.24 17.50 5.84
CA GLY A 415 -22.94 17.91 7.06
C GLY A 415 -22.69 16.98 8.26
N ALA A 416 -21.60 16.21 8.23
CA ALA A 416 -21.14 15.37 9.33
C ALA A 416 -20.23 16.14 10.30
N ALA A 417 -19.85 15.55 11.42
CA ALA A 417 -18.94 16.17 12.39
C ALA A 417 -17.52 15.63 12.26
N VAL A 418 -16.52 16.52 12.36
CA VAL A 418 -15.12 16.17 12.66
C VAL A 418 -15.00 15.98 14.17
N VAL A 419 -14.61 14.79 14.62
CA VAL A 419 -14.32 14.54 16.05
C VAL A 419 -12.81 14.51 16.25
N THR A 420 -12.25 15.56 16.83
CA THR A 420 -10.80 15.68 17.00
C THR A 420 -10.33 14.93 18.24
N LEU A 421 -9.30 14.11 18.09
CA LEU A 421 -8.73 13.34 19.19
C LEU A 421 -7.35 13.88 19.53
N PRO A 422 -7.16 14.49 20.73
CA PRO A 422 -5.89 15.10 21.09
C PRO A 422 -4.77 14.06 21.20
N ARG A 423 -3.52 14.48 20.98
CA ARG A 423 -2.36 13.57 20.91
C ARG A 423 -2.17 12.76 22.19
N GLN A 424 -2.46 13.34 23.34
CA GLN A 424 -2.40 12.68 24.65
C GLN A 424 -3.38 11.50 24.70
N LEU A 425 -4.61 11.70 24.19
CA LEU A 425 -5.63 10.65 24.13
C LEU A 425 -5.20 9.51 23.19
N LEU A 426 -4.59 9.82 22.05
CA LEU A 426 -4.06 8.80 21.13
C LEU A 426 -2.94 7.93 21.76
N ARG A 427 -2.34 8.38 22.87
CA ARG A 427 -1.33 7.63 23.63
C ARG A 427 -1.93 6.75 24.72
N ASP A 428 -3.20 6.91 25.07
CA ASP A 428 -3.92 6.16 26.08
C ASP A 428 -5.02 5.29 25.43
N PRO A 429 -4.78 3.99 25.20
CA PRO A 429 -5.71 3.13 24.49
C PRO A 429 -7.08 2.96 25.17
N GLU A 430 -7.12 2.96 26.51
CA GLU A 430 -8.35 2.76 27.27
C GLU A 430 -9.21 4.02 27.23
N ALA A 431 -8.62 5.18 27.52
CA ALA A 431 -9.33 6.46 27.40
C ALA A 431 -9.75 6.74 25.95
N LEU A 432 -8.92 6.35 24.97
CA LEU A 432 -9.26 6.46 23.55
C LEU A 432 -10.49 5.61 23.21
N LEU A 433 -10.55 4.37 23.68
CA LEU A 433 -11.69 3.48 23.47
C LEU A 433 -12.96 4.06 24.09
N ASP A 434 -12.88 4.58 25.31
CA ASP A 434 -14.00 5.23 25.99
C ASP A 434 -14.48 6.45 25.20
N ARG A 435 -13.56 7.26 24.68
CA ARG A 435 -13.91 8.40 23.83
C ARG A 435 -14.56 7.96 22.52
N VAL A 436 -14.09 6.89 21.88
CA VAL A 436 -14.68 6.37 20.63
C VAL A 436 -16.14 5.96 20.86
N GLU A 437 -16.40 5.27 21.96
CA GLU A 437 -17.75 4.83 22.38
C GLU A 437 -18.64 6.02 22.76
N GLN A 438 -18.18 6.88 23.67
CA GLN A 438 -18.93 8.06 24.16
C GLN A 438 -19.24 9.04 23.03
N ALA A 439 -18.27 9.30 22.15
CA ALA A 439 -18.44 10.17 21.01
C ALA A 439 -19.24 9.52 19.89
N ARG A 440 -19.66 8.24 20.01
CA ARG A 440 -20.36 7.48 18.98
C ARG A 440 -19.72 7.63 17.59
N ILE A 441 -18.39 7.45 17.52
CA ILE A 441 -17.64 7.57 16.26
C ILE A 441 -18.23 6.61 15.24
N SER A 442 -18.65 7.13 14.08
CA SER A 442 -19.21 6.31 13.00
C SER A 442 -18.18 5.96 11.93
N VAL A 443 -17.10 6.71 11.86
CA VAL A 443 -16.01 6.47 10.92
C VAL A 443 -14.68 6.68 11.64
N TRP A 444 -13.96 5.58 11.87
CA TRP A 444 -12.60 5.59 12.37
C TRP A 444 -11.61 5.69 11.20
N SER A 445 -10.50 6.40 11.40
CA SER A 445 -9.42 6.47 10.41
C SER A 445 -8.08 6.56 11.11
N SER A 446 -7.17 5.61 10.90
CA SER A 446 -5.82 5.65 11.49
C SER A 446 -4.81 4.85 10.67
N VAL A 447 -3.56 4.76 11.16
CA VAL A 447 -2.64 3.68 10.75
C VAL A 447 -3.02 2.36 11.44
N PRO A 448 -2.66 1.19 10.86
CA PRO A 448 -2.88 -0.12 11.49
C PRO A 448 -2.34 -0.24 12.91
N SER A 449 -1.18 0.33 13.21
CA SER A 449 -0.55 0.31 14.54
C SER A 449 -1.34 1.06 15.61
N LEU A 450 -2.04 2.15 15.27
CA LEU A 450 -2.92 2.85 16.22
C LEU A 450 -4.24 2.09 16.41
N TRP A 451 -4.78 1.53 15.33
CA TRP A 451 -5.99 0.72 15.41
C TRP A 451 -5.79 -0.55 16.24
N SER A 452 -4.62 -1.18 16.18
CA SER A 452 -4.31 -2.36 16.99
C SER A 452 -4.31 -2.06 18.48
N ARG A 453 -3.88 -0.86 18.90
CA ARG A 453 -3.93 -0.44 20.31
C ARG A 453 -5.37 -0.29 20.81
N LEU A 454 -6.26 0.29 19.98
CA LEU A 454 -7.69 0.37 20.28
C LEU A 454 -8.30 -1.03 20.43
N LEU A 455 -7.95 -1.94 19.51
CA LEU A 455 -8.39 -3.34 19.55
C LEU A 455 -7.86 -4.07 20.80
N GLU A 456 -6.59 -3.88 21.16
CA GLU A 456 -6.00 -4.46 22.38
C GLU A 456 -6.71 -3.97 23.64
N ALA A 457 -7.05 -2.68 23.72
CA ALA A 457 -7.83 -2.13 24.83
C ALA A 457 -9.21 -2.79 24.93
N ALA A 458 -9.90 -2.95 23.79
CA ALA A 458 -11.22 -3.57 23.74
C ALA A 458 -11.18 -5.05 24.17
N GLU A 459 -10.19 -5.80 23.68
CA GLU A 459 -10.01 -7.19 24.10
C GLU A 459 -9.62 -7.31 25.58
N THR A 460 -8.79 -6.38 26.09
CA THR A 460 -8.39 -6.36 27.50
C THR A 460 -9.59 -6.16 28.40
N ARG A 461 -10.44 -5.18 28.09
CA ARG A 461 -11.70 -4.93 28.80
C ARG A 461 -12.59 -6.17 28.87
N VAL A 462 -12.74 -6.90 27.77
CA VAL A 462 -13.53 -8.13 27.73
C VAL A 462 -12.87 -9.26 28.51
N ARG A 463 -11.55 -9.44 28.39
CA ARG A 463 -10.81 -10.47 29.14
C ARG A 463 -10.87 -10.26 30.66
N GLU A 464 -10.92 -9.01 31.10
CA GLU A 464 -11.02 -8.63 32.52
C GLU A 464 -12.47 -8.70 33.05
N GLY A 465 -13.42 -9.18 32.24
CA GLY A 465 -14.82 -9.35 32.63
C GLY A 465 -15.69 -8.10 32.46
N GLY A 466 -15.16 -7.05 31.85
CA GLY A 466 -15.93 -5.88 31.42
C GLY A 466 -16.82 -6.19 30.20
N PRO A 467 -17.84 -5.35 29.93
CA PRO A 467 -18.66 -5.49 28.74
C PRO A 467 -17.84 -5.22 27.48
N ALA A 468 -18.22 -5.85 26.37
CA ALA A 468 -17.73 -5.46 25.06
C ALA A 468 -18.09 -3.98 24.79
N PRO A 469 -17.16 -3.16 24.26
CA PRO A 469 -17.44 -1.76 23.96
C PRO A 469 -18.60 -1.61 22.95
N ASP A 470 -19.52 -0.68 23.18
CA ASP A 470 -20.59 -0.37 22.23
C ASP A 470 -20.06 0.44 21.04
N LEU A 471 -19.55 -0.27 20.05
CA LEU A 471 -19.15 0.29 18.76
C LEU A 471 -20.23 0.12 17.69
N SER A 472 -21.52 0.10 18.07
CA SER A 472 -22.65 -0.03 17.13
C SER A 472 -22.78 1.16 16.18
N ALA A 473 -22.29 2.34 16.56
CA ALA A 473 -22.27 3.51 15.69
C ALA A 473 -21.23 3.40 14.57
N LEU A 474 -20.16 2.62 14.78
CA LEU A 474 -19.01 2.51 13.90
C LEU A 474 -19.39 1.74 12.63
N ARG A 475 -19.39 2.42 11.49
CA ARG A 475 -19.69 1.85 10.17
C ARG A 475 -18.42 1.50 9.40
N TRP A 476 -17.42 2.37 9.50
CA TRP A 476 -16.18 2.27 8.75
C TRP A 476 -14.96 2.35 9.65
N VAL A 477 -14.02 1.45 9.40
CA VAL A 477 -12.65 1.51 9.91
C VAL A 477 -11.72 1.69 8.73
N HIS A 478 -11.15 2.88 8.59
CA HIS A 478 -10.16 3.15 7.56
C HIS A 478 -8.76 2.99 8.12
N VAL A 479 -7.94 2.18 7.46
CA VAL A 479 -6.54 1.97 7.83
C VAL A 479 -5.65 2.11 6.60
N GLY A 480 -4.51 2.77 6.75
CA GLY A 480 -3.55 2.97 5.68
C GLY A 480 -2.21 3.49 6.18
N GLY A 481 -1.22 3.62 5.30
CA GLY A 481 0.13 4.07 5.62
C GLY A 481 1.08 2.99 6.18
N GLU A 482 0.55 1.83 6.57
CA GLU A 482 1.32 0.63 6.92
C GLU A 482 0.64 -0.60 6.30
N ALA A 483 1.37 -1.71 6.17
CA ALA A 483 0.77 -2.97 5.76
C ALA A 483 -0.22 -3.47 6.82
N LEU A 484 -1.48 -3.68 6.44
CA LEU A 484 -2.53 -4.17 7.34
C LEU A 484 -2.37 -5.69 7.60
N PRO A 485 -2.13 -6.12 8.85
CA PRO A 485 -2.03 -7.54 9.16
C PRO A 485 -3.41 -8.22 9.11
N PRO A 486 -3.58 -9.36 8.42
CA PRO A 486 -4.83 -10.13 8.44
C PRO A 486 -5.28 -10.52 9.86
N SER A 487 -4.33 -10.67 10.80
CA SER A 487 -4.61 -10.99 12.20
C SER A 487 -5.39 -9.89 12.92
N HIS A 488 -5.15 -8.61 12.60
CA HIS A 488 -5.88 -7.50 13.22
C HIS A 488 -7.36 -7.54 12.79
N VAL A 489 -7.60 -7.79 11.50
CA VAL A 489 -8.94 -7.91 10.94
C VAL A 489 -9.69 -9.12 11.52
N ARG A 490 -9.04 -10.28 11.63
CA ARG A 490 -9.66 -11.46 12.26
C ARG A 490 -10.05 -11.20 13.71
N ARG A 491 -9.11 -10.68 14.52
CA ARG A 491 -9.36 -10.30 15.92
C ARG A 491 -10.51 -9.31 16.06
N TRP A 492 -10.59 -8.32 15.17
CA TRP A 492 -11.70 -7.38 15.14
C TRP A 492 -13.05 -8.06 14.92
N TYR A 493 -13.17 -8.90 13.88
CA TYR A 493 -14.41 -9.64 13.62
C TYR A 493 -14.73 -10.70 14.69
N ASP A 494 -13.71 -11.30 15.31
CA ASP A 494 -13.90 -12.24 16.42
C ASP A 494 -14.47 -11.55 17.67
N LEU A 495 -14.11 -10.28 17.89
CA LEU A 495 -14.57 -9.49 19.03
C LEU A 495 -15.94 -8.85 18.78
N PHE A 496 -16.14 -8.24 17.61
CA PHE A 496 -17.32 -7.40 17.33
C PHE A 496 -18.36 -8.06 16.42
N GLY A 497 -18.05 -9.21 15.81
CA GLY A 497 -18.92 -9.88 14.84
C GLY A 497 -18.98 -9.17 13.48
N PRO A 498 -19.88 -9.62 12.59
CA PRO A 498 -20.09 -8.98 11.29
C PRO A 498 -20.85 -7.65 11.44
N GLY A 499 -20.71 -6.76 10.46
CA GLY A 499 -21.46 -5.49 10.40
C GLY A 499 -20.57 -4.26 10.21
N HIS A 500 -19.32 -4.32 10.66
CA HIS A 500 -18.32 -3.29 10.38
C HIS A 500 -17.66 -3.54 9.02
N ARG A 501 -17.37 -2.44 8.31
CA ARG A 501 -16.56 -2.46 7.09
C ARG A 501 -15.19 -1.87 7.36
N ILE A 502 -14.15 -2.56 6.91
CA ILE A 502 -12.76 -2.11 7.02
C ILE A 502 -12.27 -1.76 5.62
N ALA A 503 -11.70 -0.57 5.44
CA ALA A 503 -11.01 -0.21 4.20
C ALA A 503 -9.51 -0.19 4.43
N ASN A 504 -8.79 -1.06 3.72
CA ASN A 504 -7.34 -1.01 3.61
C ASN A 504 -6.97 -0.06 2.48
N LEU A 505 -6.33 1.04 2.82
CA LEU A 505 -6.04 2.17 1.93
C LEU A 505 -4.54 2.28 1.72
N TYR A 506 -4.13 2.53 0.48
CA TYR A 506 -2.72 2.69 0.14
C TYR A 506 -2.54 3.87 -0.82
N GLY A 507 -1.58 4.72 -0.53
CA GLY A 507 -0.96 5.60 -1.52
C GLY A 507 0.16 6.42 -0.89
N PRO A 508 1.14 6.83 -1.71
CA PRO A 508 2.14 7.80 -1.28
C PRO A 508 1.56 9.22 -1.28
N THR A 509 2.21 10.14 -0.57
CA THR A 509 1.79 11.55 -0.54
C THR A 509 1.78 12.18 -1.93
N GLU A 510 2.69 11.77 -2.80
CA GLU A 510 2.83 12.21 -4.18
C GLU A 510 1.63 11.83 -5.08
N ALA A 511 0.77 10.90 -4.64
CA ALA A 511 -0.44 10.49 -5.35
C ALA A 511 -1.74 10.98 -4.68
N THR A 512 -1.64 11.97 -3.78
CA THR A 512 -2.76 12.54 -3.01
C THR A 512 -3.44 11.52 -2.10
N ILE A 513 -2.85 11.32 -0.92
CA ILE A 513 -3.43 10.57 0.21
C ILE A 513 -3.50 9.06 -0.04
N ASN A 514 -4.37 8.57 -0.92
CA ASN A 514 -4.42 7.17 -1.32
C ASN A 514 -4.63 7.06 -2.83
N ALA A 515 -4.11 5.98 -3.43
CA ALA A 515 -4.21 5.63 -4.84
C ALA A 515 -4.95 4.30 -5.07
N THR A 516 -4.97 3.42 -4.07
CA THR A 516 -5.72 2.16 -4.11
C THR A 516 -6.48 1.89 -2.82
N PHE A 517 -7.51 1.05 -2.91
CA PHE A 517 -8.32 0.64 -1.78
C PHE A 517 -8.80 -0.81 -1.90
N HIS A 518 -8.90 -1.49 -0.75
CA HIS A 518 -9.54 -2.79 -0.60
C HIS A 518 -10.57 -2.75 0.54
N ILE A 519 -11.83 -3.05 0.22
CA ILE A 519 -12.91 -3.15 1.21
C ILE A 519 -12.97 -4.58 1.72
N ILE A 520 -12.95 -4.72 3.05
CA ILE A 520 -13.09 -5.97 3.78
C ILE A 520 -14.40 -5.87 4.59
N ASP A 521 -15.35 -6.72 4.26
CA ASP A 521 -16.68 -6.78 4.88
C ASP A 521 -16.95 -8.13 5.57
N THR A 522 -15.97 -9.03 5.52
CA THR A 522 -16.03 -10.37 6.10
C THR A 522 -14.72 -10.73 6.79
N ARG A 523 -14.80 -11.61 7.79
CA ARG A 523 -13.62 -12.13 8.49
C ARG A 523 -12.73 -12.92 7.52
N PRO A 524 -11.45 -12.55 7.34
CA PRO A 524 -10.51 -13.34 6.53
C PRO A 524 -10.32 -14.74 7.10
N ALA A 525 -10.07 -15.72 6.22
CA ALA A 525 -9.71 -17.07 6.65
C ALA A 525 -8.36 -17.11 7.38
N ASP A 526 -8.14 -18.15 8.18
CA ASP A 526 -6.95 -18.28 9.03
C ASP A 526 -5.67 -18.57 8.24
N ASP A 527 -5.78 -19.00 6.98
CA ASP A 527 -4.68 -19.23 6.05
C ASP A 527 -4.27 -17.98 5.26
N VAL A 528 -5.08 -16.91 5.27
CA VAL A 528 -4.74 -15.62 4.67
C VAL A 528 -3.54 -15.00 5.41
N ARG A 529 -2.46 -14.75 4.66
CA ARG A 529 -1.18 -14.21 5.16
C ARG A 529 -0.94 -12.74 4.83
N THR A 530 -1.54 -12.24 3.75
CA THR A 530 -1.43 -10.86 3.30
C THR A 530 -2.81 -10.33 2.89
N LEU A 531 -3.04 -9.05 3.10
CA LEU A 531 -4.22 -8.35 2.59
C LEU A 531 -3.79 -7.48 1.39
N PRO A 532 -4.55 -7.48 0.29
CA PRO A 532 -4.22 -6.66 -0.86
C PRO A 532 -4.46 -5.17 -0.55
N ILE A 533 -3.74 -4.31 -1.27
CA ILE A 533 -4.03 -2.87 -1.34
C ILE A 533 -5.22 -2.57 -2.28
N GLY A 534 -5.69 -3.60 -3.00
CA GLY A 534 -6.92 -3.59 -3.78
C GLY A 534 -6.79 -2.92 -5.14
N THR A 535 -7.80 -2.13 -5.51
CA THR A 535 -7.95 -1.55 -6.86
C THR A 535 -7.74 -0.04 -6.84
N ALA A 536 -7.47 0.54 -8.01
CA ALA A 536 -7.29 1.97 -8.18
C ALA A 536 -8.53 2.79 -7.77
N LEU A 537 -8.32 4.01 -7.28
CA LEU A 537 -9.40 4.98 -7.09
C LEU A 537 -9.92 5.52 -8.42
N THR A 538 -11.06 6.22 -8.40
CA THR A 538 -11.53 6.96 -9.57
C THR A 538 -10.54 8.06 -9.97
N GLY A 539 -10.20 8.13 -11.25
CA GLY A 539 -9.20 9.07 -11.77
C GLY A 539 -7.75 8.66 -11.53
N THR A 540 -7.49 7.42 -11.08
CA THR A 540 -6.17 6.85 -10.87
C THR A 540 -5.96 5.62 -11.74
N ASP A 541 -4.77 5.50 -12.32
CA ASP A 541 -4.31 4.31 -13.03
C ASP A 541 -3.14 3.67 -12.27
N ILE A 542 -3.11 2.35 -12.26
CA ILE A 542 -2.10 1.56 -11.55
C ILE A 542 -1.51 0.53 -12.51
N ASP A 543 -0.20 0.53 -12.62
CA ASP A 543 0.56 -0.45 -13.37
C ASP A 543 1.61 -1.12 -12.49
N VAL A 544 1.86 -2.41 -12.70
CA VAL A 544 2.99 -3.11 -12.09
C VAL A 544 3.96 -3.47 -13.21
N VAL A 545 5.20 -2.99 -13.14
CA VAL A 545 6.19 -3.16 -14.19
C VAL A 545 7.41 -3.95 -13.72
N THR A 546 8.11 -4.55 -14.67
CA THR A 546 9.39 -5.23 -14.44
C THR A 546 10.42 -4.24 -13.89
N SER A 547 11.49 -4.74 -13.27
CA SER A 547 12.51 -3.90 -12.62
C SER A 547 13.25 -2.94 -13.55
N ASP A 548 13.19 -3.17 -14.87
CA ASP A 548 13.71 -2.28 -15.91
C ASP A 548 12.69 -1.22 -16.38
N GLY A 549 11.44 -1.31 -15.91
CA GLY A 549 10.33 -0.44 -16.29
C GLY A 549 9.77 -0.67 -17.70
N LEU A 550 10.27 -1.66 -18.45
CA LEU A 550 9.98 -1.80 -19.87
C LEU A 550 8.70 -2.61 -20.17
N ARG A 551 8.24 -3.44 -19.24
CA ARG A 551 7.11 -4.34 -19.46
C ARG A 551 6.20 -4.39 -18.25
N ARG A 552 4.89 -4.49 -18.47
CA ARG A 552 3.91 -4.84 -17.44
C ARG A 552 4.14 -6.26 -16.92
N CYS A 553 4.21 -6.42 -15.60
CA CYS A 553 4.26 -7.71 -14.92
C CYS A 553 2.96 -8.49 -15.14
N LYS A 554 3.07 -9.82 -15.28
CA LYS A 554 1.91 -10.70 -15.32
C LYS A 554 1.33 -10.92 -13.91
N PRO A 555 0.07 -11.36 -13.77
CA PRO A 555 -0.49 -11.70 -12.47
C PRO A 555 0.39 -12.69 -11.69
N GLY A 556 0.83 -12.26 -10.50
CA GLY A 556 1.71 -13.03 -9.60
C GLY A 556 3.21 -12.78 -9.79
N GLU A 557 3.64 -12.03 -10.81
CA GLU A 557 5.02 -11.54 -10.92
C GLU A 557 5.20 -10.31 -10.02
N PRO A 558 6.21 -10.28 -9.13
CA PRO A 558 6.54 -9.07 -8.39
C PRO A 558 7.14 -8.02 -9.35
N GLY A 559 6.81 -6.75 -9.11
CA GLY A 559 7.31 -5.63 -9.91
C GLY A 559 7.18 -4.30 -9.18
N GLU A 560 7.64 -3.23 -9.83
CA GLU A 560 7.50 -1.86 -9.35
C GLU A 560 6.09 -1.33 -9.64
N LEU A 561 5.47 -0.70 -8.64
CA LEU A 561 4.15 -0.11 -8.75
C LEU A 561 4.24 1.32 -9.29
N LEU A 562 3.67 1.57 -10.46
CA LEU A 562 3.53 2.90 -11.05
C LEU A 562 2.10 3.41 -10.83
N ILE A 563 2.00 4.69 -10.46
CA ILE A 563 0.74 5.37 -10.21
C ILE A 563 0.63 6.53 -11.20
N ALA A 564 -0.50 6.63 -11.88
CA ALA A 564 -0.81 7.74 -12.78
C ALA A 564 -2.22 8.29 -12.52
N GLY A 565 -2.53 9.44 -13.13
CA GLY A 565 -3.85 10.06 -13.08
C GLY A 565 -3.90 11.34 -12.25
N VAL A 566 -5.13 11.76 -11.91
CA VAL A 566 -5.44 13.09 -11.39
C VAL A 566 -4.87 13.36 -10.00
N GLY A 567 -4.63 12.30 -9.22
CA GLY A 567 -4.04 12.39 -7.89
C GLY A 567 -2.55 12.75 -7.87
N LEU A 568 -1.86 12.76 -9.01
CA LEU A 568 -0.42 13.02 -9.03
C LEU A 568 -0.10 14.49 -8.67
N THR A 569 0.90 14.65 -7.81
CA THR A 569 1.57 15.93 -7.58
C THR A 569 2.19 16.47 -8.87
N PRO A 570 2.26 17.80 -9.08
CA PRO A 570 3.01 18.39 -10.19
C PRO A 570 4.54 18.26 -10.05
N GLY A 571 5.03 17.61 -8.98
CA GLY A 571 6.45 17.44 -8.67
C GLY A 571 6.82 18.16 -7.37
N TYR A 572 8.01 17.91 -6.84
CA TYR A 572 8.44 18.54 -5.58
C TYR A 572 8.73 20.04 -5.75
N LEU A 573 8.32 20.85 -4.77
CA LEU A 573 8.57 22.30 -4.85
C LEU A 573 10.06 22.61 -4.87
N HIS A 574 10.45 23.36 -5.91
CA HIS A 574 11.81 23.86 -6.12
C HIS A 574 12.90 22.77 -6.14
N ALA A 575 12.53 21.55 -6.54
CA ALA A 575 13.46 20.43 -6.73
C ALA A 575 13.13 19.67 -8.03
N PRO A 576 13.31 20.30 -9.20
CA PRO A 576 12.96 19.72 -10.51
C PRO A 576 13.73 18.44 -10.86
N GLU A 577 14.83 18.16 -10.17
CA GLU A 577 15.65 16.96 -10.34
C GLU A 577 15.10 15.71 -9.63
N LEU A 578 14.06 15.86 -8.78
CA LEU A 578 13.56 14.81 -7.88
C LEU A 578 12.21 14.21 -8.28
#